data_AF-A0A317XG51-F1
#
_entry.id   AF-A0A317XG51-F1
#
_cell.length_a   1.000
_cell.length_b   1.000
_cell.length_c   1.000
_cell.angle_alpha   90.00
_cell.angle_beta   90.00
_cell.angle_gamma   90.00
#
_symmetry.space_group_name_H-M   'P 1'
#
loop_
_entity.id
_entity.type
_entity.pdbx_description
1 polymer ?
#
loop_
_entity_poly.entity_id
_entity_poly.type
_entity_poly.pdbx_seq_one_letter_code
_entity_poly.pdbx_strand_id
1 'polypeptide(L)'
;MQPDGRFSIKNGAKTLYNDLTAEEAALWESRLIPQSYLVQTTCVTRAAYEYIPSTYLVCENDQAAPPQYQEMFAALAKAEVDRCSAGHSPMLSQPAMLVEKIAAVADRASEL
;
A
#
# COMPACT_ATOMS: atom_id res chain seq x y z
N MET A 1 21.58 1.47 0.27
CA MET A 1 21.63 2.01 -1.11
C MET A 1 22.65 1.21 -1.89
N GLN A 2 22.33 0.78 -3.10
CA GLN A 2 23.29 0.21 -4.04
C GLN A 2 24.05 1.35 -4.75
N PRO A 3 25.23 1.09 -5.33
CA PRO A 3 26.03 2.12 -6.01
C PRO A 3 25.30 2.81 -7.18
N ASP A 4 24.30 2.15 -7.77
CA ASP A 4 23.46 2.67 -8.85
C ASP A 4 22.23 3.46 -8.37
N GLY A 5 22.15 3.78 -7.07
CA GLY A 5 21.07 4.58 -6.50
C GLY A 5 19.78 3.80 -6.22
N ARG A 6 19.79 2.46 -6.34
CA ARG A 6 18.63 1.63 -5.98
C ARG A 6 18.66 1.19 -4.51
N PHE A 7 17.49 0.79 -4.00
CA PHE A 7 17.35 0.14 -2.71
C PHE A 7 16.42 -1.08 -2.79
N SER A 8 16.62 -2.00 -1.87
CA SER A 8 15.77 -3.18 -1.71
C SER A 8 15.22 -3.19 -0.30
N ILE A 9 13.97 -3.61 -0.16
CA ILE A 9 13.38 -3.89 1.15
C ILE A 9 14.03 -5.15 1.68
N LYS A 10 14.46 -5.11 2.94
CA LYS A 10 15.02 -6.26 3.67
C LYS A 10 13.91 -6.90 4.51
N ASN A 11 13.96 -8.21 4.69
CA ASN A 11 12.95 -8.97 5.45
C ASN A 11 11.54 -8.78 4.88
N GLY A 12 11.41 -8.82 3.55
CA GLY A 12 10.17 -8.64 2.81
C GLY A 12 9.05 -9.56 3.29
N ALA A 13 9.37 -10.80 3.67
CA ALA A 13 8.40 -11.74 4.24
C ALA A 13 7.75 -11.19 5.52
N LYS A 14 8.53 -10.52 6.38
CA LYS A 14 8.02 -9.93 7.64
C LYS A 14 7.46 -8.53 7.47
N THR A 15 7.88 -7.77 6.46
CA THR A 15 7.45 -6.37 6.28
C THR A 15 6.29 -6.21 5.31
N LEU A 16 6.34 -6.89 4.16
CA LEU A 16 5.36 -6.73 3.07
C LEU A 16 4.32 -7.85 3.02
N TYR A 17 4.67 -9.03 3.55
CA TYR A 17 3.90 -10.27 3.40
C TYR A 17 3.62 -10.94 4.75
N ASN A 18 3.51 -10.14 5.81
CA ASN A 18 3.49 -10.59 7.20
C ASN A 18 2.24 -11.38 7.60
N ASP A 19 1.21 -11.34 6.77
CA ASP A 19 -0.09 -11.99 6.94
C ASP A 19 -0.32 -13.14 5.94
N LEU A 20 0.71 -13.53 5.19
CA LEU A 20 0.70 -14.74 4.37
C LEU A 20 1.25 -15.94 5.15
N THR A 21 1.06 -17.14 4.60
CA THR A 21 1.78 -18.32 5.08
C THR A 21 3.30 -18.12 4.89
N ALA A 22 4.12 -18.81 5.70
CA ALA A 22 5.57 -18.68 5.62
C ALA A 22 6.12 -19.06 4.22
N GLU A 23 5.49 -20.04 3.55
CA GLU A 23 5.87 -20.46 2.20
C GLU A 23 5.55 -19.37 1.17
N GLU A 24 4.35 -18.80 1.19
CA GLU A 24 3.97 -17.72 0.28
C GLU A 24 4.77 -16.44 0.54
N ALA A 25 4.99 -16.08 1.81
CA ALA A 25 5.79 -14.93 2.17
C ALA A 25 7.24 -15.06 1.65
N ALA A 26 7.84 -16.25 1.78
CA ALA A 26 9.17 -16.54 1.24
C ALA A 26 9.18 -16.50 -0.30
N LEU A 27 8.14 -17.04 -0.94
CA LEU A 27 7.98 -16.98 -2.39
C LEU A 27 7.93 -15.53 -2.88
N TRP A 28 7.10 -14.68 -2.28
CA TRP A 28 6.98 -13.28 -2.69
C TRP A 28 8.21 -12.45 -2.33
N GLU A 29 8.85 -12.71 -1.19
CA GLU A 29 10.14 -12.10 -0.84
C GLU A 29 11.22 -12.44 -1.88
N SER A 30 11.29 -13.68 -2.35
CA SER A 30 12.26 -14.10 -3.39
C SER A 30 12.09 -13.37 -4.72
N ARG A 31 10.92 -12.76 -4.96
CA ARG A 31 10.60 -12.01 -6.18
C ARG A 31 10.85 -10.51 -6.06
N LEU A 32 11.23 -10.02 -4.88
CA LEU A 32 11.54 -8.61 -4.68
C LEU A 32 12.78 -8.21 -5.49
N ILE A 33 12.66 -7.09 -6.20
CA ILE A 33 13.74 -6.49 -6.97
C ILE A 33 14.10 -5.11 -6.41
N PRO A 34 15.34 -4.62 -6.63
CA PRO A 34 15.69 -3.27 -6.22
C PRO A 34 14.91 -2.20 -6.99
N GLN A 35 14.44 -1.16 -6.30
CA GLN A 35 13.77 0.00 -6.88
C GLN A 35 14.64 1.27 -6.76
N SER A 36 14.43 2.24 -7.66
CA SER A 36 15.15 3.52 -7.62
C SER A 36 14.82 4.29 -6.33
N TYR A 37 15.83 4.84 -5.66
CA TYR A 37 15.60 5.72 -4.50
C TYR A 37 14.89 7.03 -4.87
N LEU A 38 14.91 7.42 -6.15
CA LEU A 38 14.23 8.61 -6.64
C LEU A 38 12.71 8.59 -6.38
N VAL A 39 12.09 7.43 -6.14
CA VAL A 39 10.68 7.34 -5.75
C VAL A 39 10.38 8.08 -4.43
N GLN A 40 11.39 8.28 -3.58
CA GLN A 40 11.24 8.98 -2.29
C GLN A 40 11.54 10.48 -2.38
N THR A 41 12.30 10.92 -3.38
CA THR A 41 12.87 12.28 -3.41
C THR A 41 12.46 13.11 -4.62
N THR A 42 11.90 12.48 -5.66
CA THR A 42 11.43 13.20 -6.84
C THR A 42 10.28 14.12 -6.45
N CYS A 43 10.40 15.40 -6.78
CA CYS A 43 9.36 16.38 -6.51
C CYS A 43 8.09 16.04 -7.30
N VAL A 44 6.98 15.84 -6.59
CA VAL A 44 5.65 15.66 -7.20
C VAL A 44 5.12 17.04 -7.60
N THR A 45 4.90 17.27 -8.88
CA THR A 45 4.40 18.54 -9.41
C THR A 45 2.88 18.58 -9.58
N ARG A 46 2.23 17.41 -9.52
CA ARG A 46 0.78 17.26 -9.59
C ARG A 46 0.36 15.96 -8.91
N ALA A 47 -0.55 16.05 -7.95
CA ALA A 47 -1.05 14.89 -7.21
C ALA A 47 -2.56 14.71 -7.43
N ALA A 48 -2.98 13.51 -7.85
CA ALA A 48 -4.39 13.24 -8.21
C ALA A 48 -5.39 13.53 -7.08
N TYR A 49 -5.01 13.23 -5.85
CA TYR A 49 -5.84 13.43 -4.67
C TYR A 49 -6.15 14.91 -4.37
N GLU A 50 -5.46 15.87 -5.01
CA GLU A 50 -5.77 17.30 -4.83
C GLU A 50 -7.03 17.73 -5.60
N TYR A 51 -7.45 16.95 -6.59
CA TYR A 51 -8.56 17.30 -7.48
C TYR A 51 -9.55 16.16 -7.73
N ILE A 52 -9.23 14.93 -7.35
CA ILE A 52 -10.13 13.77 -7.42
C ILE A 52 -10.43 13.29 -5.99
N PRO A 53 -11.71 13.22 -5.58
CA PRO A 53 -12.08 12.58 -4.32
C PRO A 53 -11.45 11.19 -4.22
N SER A 54 -10.80 10.93 -3.10
CA SER A 54 -10.00 9.73 -2.90
C SER A 54 -10.49 8.97 -1.67
N THR A 55 -10.40 7.64 -1.72
CA THR A 55 -10.59 6.75 -0.56
C THR A 55 -9.24 6.14 -0.21
N TYR A 56 -8.91 6.10 1.08
CA TYR A 56 -7.72 5.45 1.59
C TYR A 56 -8.11 4.25 2.45
N LEU A 57 -7.64 3.06 2.09
CA LEU A 57 -7.84 1.83 2.86
C LEU A 57 -6.67 1.63 3.83
N VAL A 58 -6.90 1.89 5.12
CA VAL A 58 -5.90 1.63 6.16
C VAL A 58 -5.84 0.13 6.45
N CYS A 59 -4.66 -0.46 6.30
CA CYS A 59 -4.37 -1.84 6.65
C CYS A 59 -3.79 -1.90 8.07
N GLU A 60 -4.58 -2.34 9.04
CA GLU A 60 -4.28 -2.19 10.47
C GLU A 60 -3.06 -3.01 10.93
N ASN A 61 -2.74 -4.09 10.23
CA ASN A 61 -1.62 -4.98 10.56
C ASN A 61 -0.40 -4.77 9.66
N ASP A 62 -0.36 -3.69 8.87
CA ASP A 62 0.75 -3.35 7.98
C ASP A 62 2.05 -3.07 8.78
N GLN A 63 3.10 -3.82 8.43
CA GLN A 63 4.43 -3.71 9.05
C GLN A 63 5.42 -2.85 8.25
N ALA A 64 5.09 -2.48 7.00
CA ALA A 64 5.90 -1.62 6.16
C ALA A 64 5.46 -0.14 6.27
N ALA A 65 4.16 0.11 6.35
CA ALA A 65 3.57 1.41 6.65
C ALA A 65 2.63 1.28 7.87
N PRO A 66 3.14 1.45 9.10
CA PRO A 66 2.30 1.41 10.29
C PRO A 66 1.08 2.36 10.21
N PRO A 67 -0.06 2.03 10.85
CA PRO A 67 -1.31 2.79 10.70
C PRO A 67 -1.18 4.29 10.93
N GLN A 68 -0.29 4.73 11.81
CA GLN A 68 -0.07 6.14 12.09
C GLN A 68 0.43 6.90 10.84
N TYR A 69 1.31 6.28 10.05
CA TYR A 69 1.78 6.87 8.79
C TYR A 69 0.70 6.83 7.71
N GLN A 70 -0.06 5.74 7.63
CA GLN A 70 -1.19 5.63 6.71
C GLN A 70 -2.24 6.72 6.97
N GLU A 71 -2.54 7.00 8.24
CA GLU A 71 -3.45 8.08 8.64
C GLU A 71 -2.90 9.47 8.25
N MET A 72 -1.60 9.69 8.35
CA MET A 72 -0.96 10.91 7.82
C MET A 72 -1.14 11.03 6.31
N PHE A 73 -0.99 9.93 5.55
CA PHE A 73 -1.18 9.93 4.10
C PHE A 73 -2.65 10.18 3.72
N ALA A 74 -3.59 9.54 4.42
CA ALA A 74 -5.01 9.76 4.22
C ALA A 74 -5.42 11.21 4.52
N ALA A 75 -4.90 11.79 5.59
CA ALA A 75 -5.13 13.19 5.95
C ALA A 75 -4.54 14.16 4.92
N LEU A 76 -3.32 13.90 4.42
CA LEU A 76 -2.70 14.68 3.35
C LEU A 76 -3.56 14.65 2.08
N ALA A 77 -4.09 13.48 1.74
CA ALA A 77 -4.96 13.28 0.59
C ALA A 77 -6.40 13.78 0.81
N LYS A 78 -6.77 14.21 2.02
CA LYS A 78 -8.16 14.52 2.43
C LYS A 78 -9.12 13.40 2.04
N ALA A 79 -8.66 12.15 2.16
CA ALA A 79 -9.37 10.98 1.68
C ALA A 79 -10.47 10.54 2.65
N GLU A 80 -11.52 9.93 2.12
CA GLU A 80 -12.43 9.09 2.91
C GLU A 80 -11.63 7.89 3.43
N VAL A 81 -11.69 7.61 4.74
CA VAL A 81 -10.92 6.51 5.34
C VAL A 81 -11.79 5.29 5.51
N ASP A 82 -11.35 4.17 4.94
CA ASP A 82 -11.84 2.82 5.22
C ASP A 82 -10.72 2.01 5.90
N ARG A 83 -11.05 0.90 6.55
CA ARG A 83 -10.10 0.07 7.30
C ARG A 83 -10.28 -1.42 7.00
N CYS A 84 -9.19 -2.16 7.12
CA CYS A 84 -9.19 -3.62 7.14
C CYS A 84 -8.08 -4.18 8.04
N SER A 85 -8.19 -5.46 8.37
CA SER A 85 -7.24 -6.17 9.21
C SER A 85 -6.02 -6.72 8.46
N ALA A 86 -5.83 -6.37 7.19
CA ALA A 86 -4.72 -6.88 6.38
C ALA A 86 -3.37 -6.30 6.82
N GLY A 87 -2.30 -7.01 6.45
CA GLY A 87 -0.94 -6.49 6.38
C GLY A 87 -0.74 -5.58 5.18
N HIS A 88 0.51 -5.43 4.72
CA HIS A 88 0.83 -4.49 3.64
C HIS A 88 0.29 -4.88 2.26
N SER A 89 0.06 -6.17 2.03
CA SER A 89 -0.30 -6.72 0.72
C SER A 89 -1.71 -7.35 0.70
N PRO A 90 -2.80 -6.58 0.90
CA PRO A 90 -4.17 -7.11 0.95
C PRO A 90 -4.59 -7.79 -0.35
N MET A 91 -3.97 -7.43 -1.49
CA MET A 91 -4.21 -8.07 -2.79
C MET A 91 -3.72 -9.53 -2.84
N LEU A 92 -2.88 -9.94 -1.88
CA LEU A 92 -2.42 -11.32 -1.73
C LEU A 92 -3.15 -12.03 -0.58
N SER A 93 -3.25 -11.39 0.59
CA SER A 93 -3.76 -12.04 1.80
C SER A 93 -5.28 -12.06 1.90
N GLN A 94 -5.96 -11.02 1.40
CA GLN A 94 -7.41 -10.84 1.52
C GLN A 94 -8.04 -10.32 0.20
N PRO A 95 -7.83 -10.99 -0.95
CA PRO A 95 -8.21 -10.45 -2.26
C PRO A 95 -9.71 -10.24 -2.42
N ALA A 96 -10.56 -11.13 -1.87
CA ALA A 96 -12.01 -10.97 -1.95
C ALA A 96 -12.50 -9.70 -1.23
N MET A 97 -12.01 -9.47 -0.01
CA MET A 97 -12.29 -8.26 0.75
C MET A 97 -11.82 -7.00 0.02
N LEU A 98 -10.62 -7.03 -0.58
CA LEU A 98 -10.10 -5.89 -1.33
C LEU A 98 -10.97 -5.59 -2.57
N VAL A 99 -11.42 -6.63 -3.29
CA VAL A 99 -12.32 -6.48 -4.44
C VAL A 99 -13.65 -5.86 -4.03
N GLU A 100 -14.26 -6.33 -2.94
CA GLU A 100 -15.52 -5.78 -2.41
C GLU A 100 -15.38 -4.29 -2.08
N LYS A 101 -14.30 -3.88 -1.41
CA LYS A 101 -14.06 -2.47 -1.08
C LYS A 101 -13.86 -1.61 -2.33
N ILE A 102 -13.09 -2.09 -3.31
CA ILE A 102 -12.88 -1.37 -4.58
C ILE A 102 -14.20 -1.22 -5.34
N ALA A 103 -14.99 -2.29 -5.44
CA ALA A 103 -16.29 -2.26 -6.11
C ALA A 103 -17.23 -1.25 -5.45
N ALA A 104 -17.31 -1.26 -4.11
CA ALA A 104 -18.12 -0.30 -3.37
C ALA A 104 -17.70 1.16 -3.62
N VAL A 105 -16.40 1.44 -3.77
CA VAL A 105 -15.92 2.80 -4.11
C VAL A 105 -16.29 3.16 -5.56
N ALA A 106 -16.12 2.21 -6.49
CA ALA A 106 -16.45 2.42 -7.90
C ALA A 106 -17.95 2.67 -8.14
N ASP A 107 -18.81 1.96 -7.43
CA ASP A 107 -20.26 2.15 -7.49
C ASP A 107 -20.64 3.55 -7.01
N ARG A 108 -20.15 3.98 -5.83
CA ARG A 108 -20.36 5.36 -5.33
C ARG A 108 -19.84 6.43 -6.28
N ALA A 109 -18.69 6.21 -6.90
CA ALA A 109 -18.11 7.16 -7.85
C ALA A 109 -18.94 7.29 -9.14
N SER A 110 -19.71 6.25 -9.50
CA SER A 110 -20.59 6.26 -10.68
C SER A 110 -21.91 6.99 -10.44
N GLU A 111 -22.22 7.32 -9.20
CA GLU A 111 -23.42 8.05 -8.79
C GLU A 111 -23.21 9.58 -8.68
N LEU A 112 -21.96 10.06 -8.86
CA LEU A 112 -21.56 11.48 -8.85
C LEU A 112 -21.68 12.13 -10.24
#